data_AF-A0A172QXH5-F1
#
_entry.id   AF-A0A172QXH5-F1
#
_cell.length_a   1.000
_cell.length_b   1.000
_cell.length_c   1.000
_cell.angle_alpha   90.00
_cell.angle_beta   90.00
_cell.angle_gamma   90.00
#
_symmetry.space_group_name_H-M   'P 1'
#
loop_
_entity.id
_entity.type
_entity.pdbx_description
1 polymer ?
#
loop_
_entity_poly.entity_id
_entity_poly.type
_entity_poly.pdbx_seq_one_letter_code
_entity_poly.pdbx_strand_id
1 'polypeptide(L)'
;MEEPVEAASDYMHISLDTYDLGITDQETAVFSTGDGTTAQCFFEATSGKFNFAQKMFEVDETVGSCNFGEEQIKISTDETEQDNFAELADTQNELPQAQATLDIGEMVHLGHMGCWAPTVAELGCLDFASDQAFSLNEKGFHHITSAEVVKQLTNTSGQVQALSRINTFEFLDGTSLSCVSESLGSRFSCFNSEPAGWESTDGTGPANTLSWELGQSDAEFVGAHPSNPGPNIYESQQILQPGSYLLASGVSAEFDGNTLAFTTPNGNKFWADTHSFGAGEA
;
A
#
# COMPACT_ATOMS: atom_id res chain seq x y z
N MET A 1 7.16 4.65 37.91
CA MET A 1 7.63 4.77 36.52
C MET A 1 6.66 3.94 35.73
N GLU A 2 5.68 4.60 35.14
CA GLU A 2 4.84 3.99 34.11
C GLU A 2 5.73 3.86 32.88
N GLU A 3 5.81 2.64 32.33
CA GLU A 3 6.36 2.40 31.00
C GLU A 3 5.52 3.18 29.98
N PRO A 4 6.12 3.73 28.92
CA PRO A 4 5.34 4.39 27.88
C PRO A 4 4.44 3.35 27.23
N VAL A 5 3.16 3.70 27.10
CA VAL A 5 2.16 2.96 26.36
C VAL A 5 2.67 2.78 24.94
N GLU A 6 2.95 1.54 24.56
CA GLU A 6 3.19 1.11 23.19
C GLU A 6 1.99 1.61 22.37
N ALA A 7 2.21 2.60 21.50
CA ALA A 7 1.17 3.13 20.65
C ALA A 7 0.60 1.95 19.84
N ALA A 8 -0.70 1.68 20.00
CA ALA A 8 -1.40 0.71 19.19
C ALA A 8 -1.25 1.13 17.73
N SER A 9 -0.36 0.48 16.98
CA SER A 9 -0.03 0.89 15.61
C SER A 9 -1.08 0.38 14.64
N ASP A 10 -2.28 0.95 14.72
CA ASP A 10 -3.18 0.95 13.57
C ASP A 10 -2.66 2.04 12.64
N TYR A 11 -1.90 1.63 11.63
CA TYR A 11 -1.34 2.56 10.66
C TYR A 11 -2.47 3.13 9.79
N MET A 12 -2.65 4.44 9.86
CA MET A 12 -3.59 5.18 9.02
C MET A 12 -2.91 5.56 7.71
N HIS A 13 -3.53 5.18 6.60
CA HIS A 13 -3.14 5.66 5.29
C HIS A 13 -3.31 7.19 5.21
N ILE A 14 -2.25 7.91 4.89
CA ILE A 14 -2.31 9.36 4.66
C ILE A 14 -2.53 9.66 3.19
N SER A 15 -3.48 10.56 2.88
CA SER A 15 -3.68 10.98 1.50
C SER A 15 -2.45 11.71 0.98
N LEU A 16 -2.02 11.39 -0.23
CA LEU A 16 -0.97 12.15 -0.92
C LEU A 16 -1.29 13.66 -1.00
N ASP A 17 -2.57 14.04 -0.94
CA ASP A 17 -3.01 15.45 -0.93
C ASP A 17 -2.52 16.27 0.28
N THR A 18 -2.02 15.63 1.35
CA THR A 18 -1.40 16.32 2.50
C THR A 18 0.09 16.58 2.32
N TYR A 19 0.70 16.06 1.26
CA TYR A 19 2.09 16.29 0.88
C TYR A 19 2.17 17.34 -0.24
N ASP A 20 3.36 17.92 -0.45
CA ASP A 20 3.58 18.91 -1.51
C ASP A 20 3.53 18.24 -2.89
N LEU A 21 2.32 18.14 -3.44
CA LEU A 21 2.05 17.67 -4.80
C LEU A 21 2.29 18.83 -5.77
N GLY A 22 3.55 19.05 -6.15
CA GLY A 22 3.91 19.99 -7.19
C GLY A 22 3.16 19.66 -8.47
N ILE A 23 2.24 20.53 -8.89
CA ILE A 23 1.47 20.33 -10.13
C ILE A 23 2.42 20.59 -11.31
N THR A 24 2.71 19.59 -12.14
CA THR A 24 2.51 19.71 -13.60
C THR A 24 2.59 18.41 -14.42
N ASP A 25 3.47 17.44 -14.14
CA ASP A 25 3.51 16.13 -14.86
C ASP A 25 4.18 14.99 -14.05
N GLN A 26 4.56 15.29 -12.80
CA GLN A 26 5.21 14.38 -11.84
C GLN A 26 4.50 14.53 -10.50
N GLU A 27 4.34 13.44 -9.76
CA GLU A 27 3.90 13.52 -8.37
C GLU A 27 5.12 13.57 -7.47
N THR A 28 5.17 14.57 -6.60
CA THR A 28 6.28 14.73 -5.66
C THR A 28 5.77 14.49 -4.24
N ALA A 29 6.54 13.79 -3.42
CA ALA A 29 6.31 13.67 -2.00
C ALA A 29 7.53 14.20 -1.24
N VAL A 30 7.31 15.26 -0.46
CA VAL A 30 8.34 15.84 0.41
C VAL A 30 7.86 15.76 1.85
N PHE A 31 8.58 15.02 2.69
CA PHE A 31 8.21 14.85 4.09
C PHE A 31 9.42 14.65 4.99
N SER A 32 9.25 14.89 6.29
CA SER A 32 10.22 14.52 7.31
C SER A 32 9.66 13.47 8.26
N THR A 33 10.52 12.82 9.03
CA THR A 33 10.10 12.07 10.22
C THR A 33 9.33 12.99 11.20
N GLY A 34 8.49 12.41 12.06
CA GLY A 34 7.68 13.16 13.03
C GLY A 34 8.48 14.04 14.00
N ASP A 35 9.73 13.68 14.28
CA ASP A 35 10.66 14.51 15.05
C ASP A 35 11.22 15.72 14.27
N GLY A 36 11.03 15.74 12.95
CA GLY A 36 11.54 16.77 12.04
C GLY A 36 13.06 16.78 11.88
N THR A 37 13.78 15.80 12.44
CA THR A 37 15.25 15.83 12.51
C THR A 37 15.94 14.56 12.04
N THR A 38 15.30 13.39 12.15
CA THR A 38 15.92 12.13 11.77
C THR A 38 16.10 12.05 10.26
N ALA A 39 15.04 12.23 9.48
CA ALA A 39 15.14 12.20 8.03
C ALA A 39 14.24 13.27 7.37
N GLN A 40 14.72 13.81 6.25
CA GLN A 40 13.92 14.58 5.29
C GLN A 40 14.03 13.89 3.94
N CYS A 41 12.90 13.46 3.41
CA CYS A 41 12.82 12.68 2.18
C CYS A 41 12.08 13.44 1.08
N PHE A 42 12.55 13.21 -0.14
CA PHE A 42 11.99 13.71 -1.37
C PHE A 42 11.88 12.56 -2.35
N PHE A 43 10.68 12.35 -2.89
CA PHE A 43 10.40 11.34 -3.90
C PHE A 43 9.69 11.98 -5.08
N GLU A 44 10.06 11.54 -6.27
CA GLU A 44 9.37 11.83 -7.52
C GLU A 44 8.84 10.52 -8.08
N ALA A 45 7.56 10.55 -8.47
CA ALA A 45 6.91 9.53 -9.25
C ALA A 45 6.54 10.12 -10.61
N THR A 46 6.98 9.47 -11.69
CA THR A 46 6.60 9.89 -13.04
C THR A 46 5.13 9.53 -13.28
N SER A 47 4.30 10.49 -13.68
CA SER A 47 2.90 10.21 -14.00
C SER A 47 2.81 9.44 -15.33
N GLY A 48 2.34 8.20 -15.29
CA GLY A 48 1.87 7.50 -16.49
C GLY A 48 0.43 7.84 -16.84
N LYS A 49 -0.09 7.23 -17.91
CA LYS A 49 -1.37 7.58 -18.53
C LYS A 49 -2.56 7.13 -17.67
N PHE A 50 -3.33 8.11 -17.21
CA PHE A 50 -4.60 7.92 -16.49
C PHE A 50 -5.55 6.99 -17.23
N ASN A 51 -6.14 6.02 -16.53
CA ASN A 51 -7.23 5.23 -17.09
C ASN A 51 -8.38 4.94 -16.14
N PHE A 52 -8.72 5.85 -15.22
CA PHE A 52 -10.02 5.86 -14.53
C PHE A 52 -10.40 7.30 -14.12
N ALA A 53 -11.65 7.53 -13.72
CA ALA A 53 -12.03 8.74 -12.97
C ALA A 53 -11.40 8.78 -11.56
N GLN A 54 -10.76 7.67 -11.15
CA GLN A 54 -9.82 7.59 -10.06
C GLN A 54 -8.43 7.87 -10.61
N LYS A 55 -7.68 8.76 -9.97
CA LYS A 55 -6.24 8.90 -10.20
C LYS A 55 -5.55 7.61 -9.71
N MET A 56 -5.65 6.54 -10.50
CA MET A 56 -4.79 5.37 -10.39
C MET A 56 -3.68 5.60 -11.39
N PHE A 57 -2.50 5.90 -10.84
CA PHE A 57 -1.32 6.27 -11.60
C PHE A 57 -0.69 5.01 -12.18
N GLU A 58 -0.33 5.06 -13.46
CA GLU A 58 0.70 4.19 -14.04
C GLU A 58 2.03 4.80 -13.52
N VAL A 59 2.43 4.50 -12.27
CA VAL A 59 3.73 4.97 -11.76
C VAL A 59 4.76 3.97 -12.25
N ASP A 60 5.54 4.35 -13.26
CA ASP A 60 6.55 3.45 -13.85
C ASP A 60 7.67 3.16 -12.83
N GLU A 61 8.26 4.23 -12.29
CA GLU A 61 9.40 4.16 -11.39
C GLU A 61 9.32 5.27 -10.35
N THR A 62 9.72 4.96 -9.12
CA THR A 62 9.87 5.94 -8.05
C THR A 62 11.34 6.16 -7.78
N VAL A 63 11.77 7.42 -7.89
CA VAL A 63 13.13 7.84 -7.59
C VAL A 63 13.10 8.88 -6.48
N GLY A 64 14.10 8.88 -5.62
CA GLY A 64 14.13 9.84 -4.54
C GLY A 64 15.40 9.83 -3.73
N SER A 65 15.38 10.61 -2.67
CA SER A 65 16.47 10.67 -1.72
C SER A 65 16.00 11.10 -0.34
N CYS A 66 16.72 10.65 0.67
CA CYS A 66 16.51 11.06 2.05
C CYS A 66 17.81 11.63 2.62
N ASN A 67 17.76 12.84 3.16
CA ASN A 67 18.84 13.40 3.97
C ASN A 67 18.71 12.88 5.40
N PHE A 68 19.82 12.37 5.95
CA PHE A 68 19.96 11.89 7.32
C PHE A 68 21.26 12.45 7.91
N GLY A 69 21.16 13.39 8.85
CA GLY A 69 22.35 14.08 9.37
C GLY A 69 23.17 14.76 8.27
N GLU A 70 24.45 14.38 8.13
CA GLU A 70 25.34 14.84 7.06
C GLU A 70 25.37 13.88 5.85
N GLU A 71 24.58 12.81 5.87
CA GLU A 71 24.52 11.78 4.83
C GLU A 71 23.25 11.93 3.98
N GLN A 72 23.28 11.33 2.78
CA GLN A 72 22.14 11.23 1.89
C GLN A 72 22.01 9.79 1.40
N ILE A 73 20.77 9.31 1.32
CA ILE A 73 20.42 8.02 0.71
C ILE A 73 19.79 8.30 -0.64
N LYS A 74 20.25 7.64 -1.71
CA LYS A 74 19.59 7.59 -3.01
C LYS A 74 18.67 6.37 -3.04
N ILE A 75 17.45 6.55 -3.55
CA ILE A 75 16.41 5.53 -3.60
C ILE A 75 15.89 5.45 -5.04
N SER A 76 15.71 4.24 -5.55
CA SER A 76 15.14 3.97 -6.87
C SER A 76 14.48 2.60 -6.87
N THR A 77 13.29 2.50 -7.44
CA THR A 77 12.65 1.21 -7.74
C THR A 77 13.06 0.65 -9.10
N ASP A 78 13.84 1.40 -9.89
CA ASP A 78 14.43 0.90 -11.13
C ASP A 78 15.77 0.18 -10.85
N GLU A 79 15.76 -1.14 -11.01
CA GLU A 79 16.94 -2.02 -10.88
C GLU A 79 18.01 -1.75 -11.96
N THR A 80 17.66 -1.06 -13.05
CA THR A 80 18.63 -0.69 -14.09
C THR A 80 19.43 0.56 -13.72
N GLU A 81 18.90 1.41 -12.84
CA GLU A 81 19.55 2.61 -12.34
C GLU A 81 20.46 2.35 -11.12
N GLN A 82 20.21 1.29 -10.36
CA GLN A 82 21.04 0.88 -9.20
C GLN A 82 20.87 -0.58 -8.81
N ASP A 83 21.91 -1.17 -8.21
CA ASP A 83 21.96 -2.59 -7.82
C ASP A 83 21.05 -2.89 -6.60
N ASN A 84 20.84 -1.94 -5.70
CA ASN A 84 19.94 -2.06 -4.54
C ASN A 84 18.88 -0.97 -4.54
N PHE A 85 17.72 -1.23 -3.93
CA PHE A 85 16.61 -0.28 -3.78
C PHE A 85 17.00 1.05 -3.10
N ALA A 86 17.98 1.03 -2.19
CA ALA A 86 18.47 2.23 -1.52
C ALA A 86 19.96 2.11 -1.19
N GLU A 87 20.73 3.18 -1.40
CA GLU A 87 22.18 3.21 -1.17
C GLU A 87 22.65 4.58 -0.65
N LEU A 88 23.76 4.60 0.09
CA LEU A 88 24.41 5.86 0.49
C LEU A 88 24.92 6.61 -0.74
N ALA A 89 24.58 7.88 -0.86
CA ALA A 89 25.02 8.74 -1.96
C ALA A 89 26.39 9.37 -1.66
N ASP A 90 27.22 9.51 -2.70
CA ASP A 90 28.53 10.15 -2.62
C ASP A 90 28.47 11.67 -2.37
N THR A 91 27.34 12.28 -2.68
CA THR A 91 27.13 13.74 -2.59
C THR A 91 25.75 14.05 -2.05
N GLN A 92 25.67 14.96 -1.08
CA GLN A 92 24.42 15.46 -0.56
C GLN A 92 23.83 16.54 -1.48
N ASN A 93 22.55 16.42 -1.79
CA ASN A 93 21.78 17.46 -2.46
C ASN A 93 20.88 18.19 -1.45
N GLU A 94 20.71 19.51 -1.65
CA GLU A 94 19.72 20.28 -0.91
C GLU A 94 18.32 19.85 -1.37
N LEU A 95 17.53 19.33 -0.43
CA LEU A 95 16.16 18.88 -0.72
C LEU A 95 15.17 20.02 -0.51
N PRO A 96 14.05 20.05 -1.27
CA PRO A 96 12.96 20.98 -1.00
C PRO A 96 12.49 20.87 0.45
N GLN A 97 12.12 21.99 1.08
CA GLN A 97 11.65 21.97 2.46
C GLN A 97 10.39 21.11 2.59
N ALA A 98 10.40 20.16 3.52
CA ALA A 98 9.22 19.35 3.82
C ALA A 98 8.06 20.22 4.34
N GLN A 99 6.88 20.00 3.77
CA GLN A 99 5.64 20.65 4.21
C GLN A 99 4.79 19.76 5.14
N ALA A 100 5.17 18.48 5.26
CA ALA A 100 4.47 17.48 6.04
C ALA A 100 5.45 16.61 6.85
N THR A 101 4.94 16.05 7.94
CA THR A 101 5.59 15.01 8.73
C THR A 101 4.95 13.66 8.42
N LEU A 102 5.72 12.60 8.59
CA LEU A 102 5.22 11.23 8.70
C LEU A 102 5.35 10.82 10.17
N ASP A 103 4.24 10.88 10.90
CA ASP A 103 4.13 10.59 12.33
C ASP A 103 3.86 9.11 12.60
N ILE A 104 3.97 8.70 13.88
CA ILE A 104 3.75 7.29 14.28
C ILE A 104 2.36 6.82 13.85
N GLY A 105 2.31 5.65 13.20
CA GLY A 105 1.07 5.11 12.71
C GLY A 105 0.60 5.79 11.44
N GLU A 106 1.48 6.50 10.73
CA GLU A 106 1.20 7.04 9.40
C GLU A 106 2.01 6.29 8.35
N MET A 107 1.42 6.15 7.17
CA MET A 107 2.08 5.60 5.99
C MET A 107 1.73 6.39 4.74
N VAL A 108 2.67 6.41 3.80
CA VAL A 108 2.52 7.00 2.48
C VAL A 108 2.78 5.93 1.41
N HIS A 109 1.86 5.86 0.44
CA HIS A 109 2.00 5.02 -0.75
C HIS A 109 2.62 5.86 -1.87
N LEU A 110 3.74 5.41 -2.41
CA LEU A 110 4.56 6.11 -3.41
C LEU A 110 4.78 5.18 -4.61
N GLY A 111 3.73 4.97 -5.41
CA GLY A 111 3.79 4.08 -6.57
C GLY A 111 4.22 2.66 -6.20
N HIS A 112 5.43 2.28 -6.58
CA HIS A 112 5.99 0.94 -6.34
C HIS A 112 6.46 0.69 -4.91
N MET A 113 6.45 1.70 -4.05
CA MET A 113 6.90 1.54 -2.67
C MET A 113 5.95 2.18 -1.67
N GLY A 114 6.08 1.77 -0.41
CA GLY A 114 5.39 2.38 0.72
C GLY A 114 6.38 2.73 1.80
N CYS A 115 6.21 3.91 2.40
CA CYS A 115 6.99 4.34 3.55
C CYS A 115 6.10 4.52 4.78
N TRP A 116 6.60 4.16 5.96
CA TRP A 116 5.89 4.25 7.23
C TRP A 116 6.82 4.75 8.34
N ALA A 117 6.24 5.25 9.43
CA ALA A 117 7.00 5.66 10.61
C ALA A 117 6.73 4.71 11.80
N PRO A 118 7.65 3.76 12.10
CA PRO A 118 7.57 2.92 13.30
C PRO A 118 7.61 3.73 14.59
N THR A 119 8.38 4.81 14.60
CA THR A 119 8.53 5.75 15.72
C THR A 119 8.65 7.16 15.18
N VAL A 120 8.56 8.19 16.03
CA VAL A 120 8.75 9.60 15.60
C VAL A 120 10.15 9.88 15.03
N ALA A 121 11.13 9.03 15.32
CA ALA A 121 12.53 9.16 14.90
C ALA A 121 12.98 7.92 14.10
N GLU A 122 12.05 7.25 13.42
CA GLU A 122 12.34 6.15 12.51
C GLU A 122 11.46 6.24 11.27
N LEU A 123 12.06 5.97 10.12
CA LEU A 123 11.38 5.83 8.83
C LEU A 123 11.70 4.45 8.26
N GLY A 124 10.69 3.70 7.86
CA GLY A 124 10.84 2.49 7.06
C GLY A 124 10.29 2.71 5.65
N CYS A 125 10.90 2.10 4.64
CA CYS A 125 10.35 2.04 3.29
C CYS A 125 10.54 0.63 2.70
N LEU A 126 9.57 0.19 1.90
CA LEU A 126 9.51 -1.13 1.25
C LEU A 126 9.16 -0.93 -0.22
N ASP A 127 9.98 -1.48 -1.12
CA ASP A 127 9.61 -1.69 -2.52
C ASP A 127 8.74 -2.96 -2.64
N PHE A 128 7.56 -2.81 -3.22
CA PHE A 128 6.60 -3.89 -3.37
C PHE A 128 7.02 -4.93 -4.40
N ALA A 129 7.81 -4.54 -5.40
CA ALA A 129 8.21 -5.43 -6.49
C ALA A 129 9.36 -6.36 -6.05
N SER A 130 10.41 -5.80 -5.46
CA SER A 130 11.59 -6.56 -5.03
C SER A 130 11.51 -7.13 -3.61
N ASP A 131 10.54 -6.71 -2.80
CA ASP A 131 10.46 -6.96 -1.35
C ASP A 131 11.70 -6.46 -0.57
N GLN A 132 12.48 -5.54 -1.17
CA GLN A 132 13.59 -4.89 -0.48
C GLN A 132 13.09 -3.76 0.40
N ALA A 133 13.62 -3.68 1.62
CA ALA A 133 13.27 -2.65 2.57
C ALA A 133 14.48 -2.05 3.27
N PHE A 134 14.33 -0.81 3.73
CA PHE A 134 15.31 -0.13 4.57
C PHE A 134 14.64 0.62 5.72
N SER A 135 15.44 0.95 6.74
CA SER A 135 15.09 1.85 7.83
C SER A 135 16.15 2.94 8.01
N LEU A 136 15.68 4.13 8.39
CA LEU A 136 16.48 5.27 8.84
C LEU A 136 16.07 5.60 10.28
N ASN A 137 17.02 5.57 11.21
CA ASN A 137 16.81 5.92 12.61
C ASN A 137 18.09 6.51 13.22
N GLU A 138 18.12 6.73 14.55
CA GLU A 138 19.29 7.28 15.27
C GLU A 138 20.62 6.53 15.01
N LYS A 139 20.58 5.27 14.57
CA LYS A 139 21.76 4.45 14.25
C LYS A 139 22.21 4.59 12.79
N GLY A 140 21.51 5.36 11.98
CA GLY A 140 21.78 5.54 10.56
C GLY A 140 20.87 4.72 9.64
N PHE A 141 21.34 4.54 8.42
CA PHE A 141 20.72 3.75 7.36
C PHE A 141 21.01 2.25 7.51
N HIS A 142 19.97 1.43 7.42
CA HIS A 142 20.07 -0.03 7.48
C HIS A 142 19.08 -0.68 6.51
N HIS A 143 19.51 -1.69 5.77
CA HIS A 143 18.56 -2.61 5.16
C HIS A 143 17.88 -3.45 6.25
N ILE A 144 16.57 -3.68 6.09
CA ILE A 144 15.78 -4.49 7.01
C ILE A 144 15.19 -5.68 6.29
N THR A 145 14.96 -6.75 7.04
CA THR A 145 14.39 -8.00 6.52
C THR A 145 12.87 -7.91 6.42
N SER A 146 12.24 -8.72 5.57
CA SER A 146 10.77 -8.83 5.49
C SER A 146 10.15 -9.21 6.86
N ALA A 147 10.88 -9.96 7.70
CA ALA A 147 10.44 -10.28 9.06
C ALA A 147 10.41 -9.05 9.99
N GLU A 148 11.35 -8.11 9.83
CA GLU A 148 11.34 -6.84 10.56
C GLU A 148 10.24 -5.92 10.06
N VAL A 149 10.01 -5.86 8.74
CA VAL A 149 8.88 -5.13 8.14
C VAL A 149 7.55 -5.63 8.70
N VAL A 150 7.31 -6.95 8.64
CA VAL A 150 6.10 -7.57 9.20
C VAL A 150 5.96 -7.23 10.68
N LYS A 151 7.04 -7.33 11.46
CA LYS A 151 7.00 -6.99 12.89
C LYS A 151 6.61 -5.53 13.13
N GLN A 152 7.13 -4.59 12.34
CA GLN A 152 6.84 -3.17 12.49
C GLN A 152 5.43 -2.79 12.05
N LEU A 153 4.87 -3.51 11.06
CA LEU A 153 3.54 -3.25 10.49
C LEU A 153 2.42 -4.07 11.11
N THR A 154 2.74 -5.02 12.01
CA THR A 154 1.73 -5.82 12.69
C THR A 154 1.05 -5.00 13.79
N ASN A 155 -0.25 -4.80 13.68
CA ASN A 155 -1.04 -4.11 14.69
C ASN A 155 -1.33 -4.99 15.92
N THR A 156 -1.98 -4.40 16.92
CA THR A 156 -2.30 -5.09 18.18
C THR A 156 -3.29 -6.26 18.03
N SER A 157 -4.03 -6.32 16.92
CA SER A 157 -4.92 -7.42 16.57
C SER A 157 -4.19 -8.55 15.83
N GLY A 158 -2.89 -8.41 15.58
CA GLY A 158 -2.07 -9.40 14.88
C GLY A 158 -2.14 -9.31 13.36
N GLN A 159 -2.68 -8.23 12.81
CA GLN A 159 -2.84 -8.03 11.37
C GLN A 159 -1.70 -7.17 10.84
N VAL A 160 -1.14 -7.55 9.69
CA VAL A 160 -0.10 -6.77 9.01
C VAL A 160 -0.76 -5.66 8.20
N GLN A 161 -0.38 -4.41 8.43
CA GLN A 161 -0.83 -3.30 7.60
C GLN A 161 -0.29 -3.46 6.16
N ALA A 162 -1.19 -3.51 5.18
CA ALA A 162 -0.82 -3.37 3.78
C ALA A 162 -0.49 -1.90 3.46
N LEU A 163 0.63 -1.70 2.76
CA LEU A 163 1.15 -0.38 2.41
C LEU A 163 0.64 0.11 1.05
N SER A 164 0.18 -0.79 0.19
CA SER A 164 -0.46 -0.42 -1.08
C SER A 164 -1.98 -0.35 -0.98
N ARG A 165 -2.57 0.53 -1.77
CA ARG A 165 -4.03 0.56 -2.02
C ARG A 165 -4.49 -0.58 -2.93
N ILE A 166 -3.55 -1.20 -3.65
CA ILE A 166 -3.76 -2.32 -4.57
C ILE A 166 -3.02 -3.52 -4.00
N ASN A 167 -3.77 -4.56 -3.63
CA ASN A 167 -3.21 -5.74 -2.98
C ASN A 167 -3.55 -6.97 -3.81
N THR A 168 -2.53 -7.74 -4.20
CA THR A 168 -2.70 -8.95 -4.98
C THR A 168 -2.45 -10.16 -4.11
N PHE A 169 -3.40 -11.09 -4.10
CA PHE A 169 -3.35 -12.33 -3.36
C PHE A 169 -3.16 -13.48 -4.35
N GLU A 170 -2.07 -14.23 -4.20
CA GLU A 170 -1.73 -15.37 -5.06
C GLU A 170 -2.20 -16.67 -4.43
N PHE A 171 -3.16 -17.33 -5.07
CA PHE A 171 -3.77 -18.56 -4.60
C PHE A 171 -2.86 -19.76 -4.89
N LEU A 172 -3.00 -20.83 -4.10
CA LEU A 172 -2.19 -22.05 -4.22
C LEU A 172 -2.37 -22.78 -5.55
N ASP A 173 -3.46 -22.52 -6.26
CA ASP A 173 -3.74 -23.06 -7.59
C ASP A 173 -3.05 -22.28 -8.73
N GLY A 174 -2.32 -21.21 -8.40
CA GLY A 174 -1.62 -20.34 -9.34
C GLY A 174 -2.48 -19.20 -9.90
N THR A 175 -3.73 -19.06 -9.46
CA THR A 175 -4.58 -17.91 -9.82
C THR A 175 -4.38 -16.75 -8.85
N SER A 176 -4.89 -15.56 -9.19
CA SER A 176 -4.74 -14.39 -8.31
C SER A 176 -6.00 -13.51 -8.24
N LEU A 177 -6.14 -12.82 -7.12
CA LEU A 177 -7.15 -11.80 -6.91
C LEU A 177 -6.48 -10.48 -6.53
N SER A 178 -6.72 -9.43 -7.31
CA SER A 178 -6.22 -8.08 -7.02
C SER A 178 -7.34 -7.23 -6.44
N CYS A 179 -7.17 -6.70 -5.23
CA CYS A 179 -8.17 -5.89 -4.55
C CYS A 179 -7.71 -4.44 -4.41
N VAL A 180 -8.61 -3.52 -4.72
CA VAL A 180 -8.37 -2.07 -4.74
C VAL A 180 -9.33 -1.38 -3.77
N SER A 181 -8.76 -0.53 -2.92
CA SER A 181 -9.53 0.36 -2.05
C SER A 181 -9.50 1.79 -2.58
N GLU A 182 -10.65 2.38 -2.89
CA GLU A 182 -10.71 3.75 -3.40
C GLU A 182 -10.34 4.78 -2.33
N SER A 183 -9.49 5.75 -2.70
CA SER A 183 -8.91 6.81 -1.86
C SER A 183 -9.94 7.66 -1.08
N LEU A 184 -11.21 7.60 -1.44
CA LEU A 184 -12.30 8.39 -0.88
C LEU A 184 -13.48 7.54 -0.40
N GLY A 185 -13.18 6.33 0.11
CA GLY A 185 -13.93 5.73 1.22
C GLY A 185 -15.32 5.18 0.91
N SER A 186 -15.74 5.10 -0.35
CA SER A 186 -17.06 4.54 -0.68
C SER A 186 -17.01 3.20 -1.38
N ARG A 187 -15.87 2.72 -1.88
CA ARG A 187 -15.83 1.48 -2.65
C ARG A 187 -14.56 0.66 -2.46
N PHE A 188 -14.76 -0.64 -2.30
CA PHE A 188 -13.75 -1.69 -2.35
C PHE A 188 -14.09 -2.60 -3.52
N SER A 189 -13.11 -3.03 -4.31
CA SER A 189 -13.35 -3.94 -5.43
C SER A 189 -12.23 -4.96 -5.53
N CYS A 190 -12.56 -6.19 -5.91
CA CYS A 190 -11.59 -7.23 -6.20
C CYS A 190 -11.79 -7.76 -7.61
N PHE A 191 -10.68 -7.96 -8.31
CA PHE A 191 -10.63 -8.33 -9.72
C PHE A 191 -9.87 -9.65 -9.87
N ASN A 192 -10.31 -10.46 -10.82
CA ASN A 192 -9.55 -11.63 -11.25
C ASN A 192 -8.73 -11.27 -12.50
N SER A 193 -7.47 -11.69 -12.51
CA SER A 193 -6.51 -11.42 -13.58
C SER A 193 -6.76 -12.25 -14.84
N GLU A 194 -7.44 -13.39 -14.69
CA GLU A 194 -7.95 -14.22 -15.78
C GLU A 194 -9.48 -14.31 -15.69
N PRO A 195 -10.19 -14.85 -16.70
CA PRO A 195 -11.65 -15.00 -16.63
C PRO A 195 -12.05 -15.82 -15.38
N ALA A 196 -12.54 -15.12 -14.35
CA ALA A 196 -13.09 -15.74 -13.15
C ALA A 196 -14.32 -16.56 -13.50
N GLY A 197 -14.53 -17.64 -12.75
CA GLY A 197 -15.74 -18.47 -12.84
C GLY A 197 -16.99 -17.80 -12.27
N TRP A 198 -16.96 -16.50 -11.93
CA TRP A 198 -18.09 -15.84 -11.30
C TRP A 198 -19.21 -15.57 -12.29
N GLU A 199 -20.44 -15.90 -11.92
CA GLU A 199 -21.62 -15.47 -12.67
C GLU A 199 -21.96 -14.02 -12.31
N SER A 200 -22.25 -13.21 -13.33
CA SER A 200 -22.72 -11.84 -13.14
C SER A 200 -24.01 -11.79 -12.33
N THR A 201 -24.08 -10.88 -11.36
CA THR A 201 -25.31 -10.65 -10.57
C THR A 201 -26.41 -9.94 -11.37
N ASP A 202 -26.06 -9.27 -12.47
CA ASP A 202 -26.97 -8.40 -13.25
C ASP A 202 -27.49 -9.04 -14.56
N GLY A 203 -27.10 -10.29 -14.87
CA GLY A 203 -27.50 -10.92 -16.13
C GLY A 203 -26.77 -12.23 -16.43
N THR A 204 -26.70 -12.59 -17.71
CA THR A 204 -26.01 -13.81 -18.18
C THR A 204 -24.62 -13.47 -18.70
N GLY A 205 -23.58 -14.02 -18.08
CA GLY A 205 -22.19 -13.90 -18.52
C GLY A 205 -21.19 -13.95 -17.37
N PRO A 206 -19.91 -14.14 -17.66
CA PRO A 206 -18.87 -14.13 -16.64
C PRO A 206 -18.69 -12.73 -16.06
N ALA A 207 -18.55 -12.64 -14.75
CA ALA A 207 -18.04 -11.49 -14.03
C ALA A 207 -16.57 -11.72 -13.70
N ASN A 208 -15.81 -10.64 -13.60
CA ASN A 208 -14.40 -10.64 -13.20
C ASN A 208 -14.11 -9.54 -12.18
N THR A 209 -15.16 -8.95 -11.61
CA THR A 209 -15.06 -7.91 -10.58
C THR A 209 -16.13 -8.11 -9.54
N LEU A 210 -15.73 -8.15 -8.28
CA LEU A 210 -16.60 -8.03 -7.14
C LEU A 210 -16.49 -6.60 -6.62
N SER A 211 -17.62 -6.01 -6.21
CA SER A 211 -17.64 -4.63 -5.71
C SER A 211 -18.48 -4.50 -4.45
N TRP A 212 -18.00 -3.66 -3.55
CA TRP A 212 -18.63 -3.34 -2.26
C TRP A 212 -18.65 -1.85 -2.06
N GLU A 213 -19.76 -1.33 -1.54
CA GLU A 213 -19.80 0.03 -1.04
C GLU A 213 -19.37 0.05 0.43
N LEU A 214 -18.41 0.90 0.78
CA LEU A 214 -17.94 1.09 2.17
C LEU A 214 -18.59 2.32 2.85
N GLY A 215 -19.23 3.20 2.07
CA GLY A 215 -19.60 4.57 2.49
C GLY A 215 -21.02 4.75 3.07
N GLN A 216 -21.78 3.67 3.27
CA GLN A 216 -23.11 3.71 3.88
C GLN A 216 -23.05 3.08 5.29
N SER A 217 -24.03 3.35 6.16
CA SER A 217 -24.12 2.70 7.48
C SER A 217 -24.08 1.17 7.41
N ASP A 218 -24.48 0.63 6.25
CA ASP A 218 -24.37 -0.76 5.89
C ASP A 218 -23.45 -0.86 4.66
N ALA A 219 -22.19 -1.29 4.84
CA ALA A 219 -21.34 -1.68 3.74
C ALA A 219 -22.00 -2.84 2.98
N GLU A 220 -22.48 -2.59 1.76
CA GLU A 220 -23.28 -3.54 1.00
C GLU A 220 -22.46 -4.15 -0.14
N PHE A 221 -22.58 -5.46 -0.31
CA PHE A 221 -22.09 -6.11 -1.52
C PHE A 221 -22.95 -5.65 -2.70
N VAL A 222 -22.32 -4.95 -3.64
CA VAL A 222 -22.99 -4.37 -4.80
C VAL A 222 -23.28 -5.44 -5.84
N GLY A 223 -22.34 -6.35 -6.06
CA GLY A 223 -22.50 -7.42 -7.04
C GLY A 223 -21.20 -7.89 -7.67
N ALA A 224 -21.36 -8.89 -8.54
CA ALA A 224 -20.33 -9.38 -9.44
C ALA A 224 -20.63 -8.85 -10.84
N HIS A 225 -19.73 -8.04 -11.39
CA HIS A 225 -19.94 -7.35 -12.66
C HIS A 225 -18.86 -7.74 -13.68
N PRO A 226 -19.21 -7.83 -14.98
CA PRO A 226 -18.20 -7.81 -16.03
C PRO A 226 -17.60 -6.42 -16.08
N SER A 227 -16.30 -6.31 -15.82
CA SER A 227 -15.52 -5.10 -16.07
C SER A 227 -14.31 -5.44 -16.91
N ASN A 228 -13.70 -4.45 -17.54
CA ASN A 228 -12.37 -4.63 -18.14
C ASN A 228 -11.41 -3.88 -17.22
N PRO A 229 -10.82 -4.54 -16.20
CA PRO A 229 -9.71 -3.93 -15.50
C PRO A 229 -8.63 -3.72 -16.56
N GLY A 230 -8.33 -2.48 -16.89
CA GLY A 230 -7.23 -2.20 -17.81
C GLY A 230 -5.94 -2.85 -17.30
N PRO A 231 -4.97 -3.15 -18.18
CA PRO A 231 -3.72 -3.82 -17.79
C PRO A 231 -2.91 -3.06 -16.72
N ASN A 232 -3.21 -1.79 -16.46
CA ASN A 232 -2.44 -0.91 -15.58
C ASN A 232 -2.89 -0.95 -14.11
N ILE A 233 -3.82 -1.83 -13.72
CA ILE A 233 -4.19 -2.00 -12.30
C ILE A 233 -3.14 -2.79 -11.50
N TYR A 234 -2.13 -3.37 -12.16
CA TYR A 234 -1.11 -4.23 -11.53
C TYR A 234 0.17 -3.47 -11.18
N GLU A 235 0.33 -2.24 -11.65
CA GLU A 235 1.45 -1.39 -11.29
C GLU A 235 1.19 -0.79 -9.91
N SER A 236 2.22 -0.70 -9.05
CA SER A 236 2.07 -0.35 -7.62
C SER A 236 1.37 -1.39 -6.73
N GLN A 237 1.16 -2.63 -7.19
CA GLN A 237 0.55 -3.68 -6.36
C GLN A 237 1.49 -4.20 -5.28
N GLN A 238 0.96 -4.47 -4.08
CA GLN A 238 1.66 -5.26 -3.08
C GLN A 238 1.15 -6.70 -3.13
N ILE A 239 2.07 -7.65 -3.36
CA ILE A 239 1.74 -9.07 -3.36
C ILE A 239 1.72 -9.57 -1.91
N LEU A 240 0.59 -10.14 -1.48
CA LEU A 240 0.37 -10.64 -0.13
C LEU A 240 0.28 -12.17 -0.13
N GLN A 241 1.08 -12.77 0.75
CA GLN A 241 1.09 -14.21 1.01
C GLN A 241 -0.03 -14.60 1.99
N PRO A 242 -0.27 -15.89 2.28
CA PRO A 242 -1.22 -16.28 3.32
C PRO A 242 -0.91 -15.62 4.67
N GLY A 243 -1.92 -15.04 5.31
CA GLY A 243 -1.78 -14.23 6.52
C GLY A 243 -3.02 -13.40 6.85
N SER A 244 -2.91 -12.59 7.91
CA SER A 244 -3.92 -11.64 8.36
C SER A 244 -3.45 -10.22 8.06
N TYR A 245 -4.31 -9.44 7.42
CA TYR A 245 -3.97 -8.13 6.87
C TYR A 245 -5.01 -7.06 7.21
N LEU A 246 -4.53 -5.84 7.47
CA LEU A 246 -5.35 -4.64 7.46
C LEU A 246 -5.08 -3.90 6.14
N LEU A 247 -6.09 -3.87 5.27
CA LEU A 247 -6.01 -3.19 3.98
C LEU A 247 -6.39 -1.72 4.12
N ALA A 248 -6.11 -0.93 3.08
CA ALA A 248 -6.59 0.43 2.97
C ALA A 248 -8.12 0.52 3.17
N SER A 249 -8.60 1.69 3.62
CA SER A 249 -10.00 1.90 4.02
C SER A 249 -10.49 1.06 5.20
N GLY A 250 -9.59 0.38 5.94
CA GLY A 250 -9.92 -0.37 7.16
C GLY A 250 -10.56 -1.73 6.92
N VAL A 251 -10.42 -2.29 5.71
CA VAL A 251 -10.90 -3.65 5.40
C VAL A 251 -9.90 -4.65 5.96
N SER A 252 -10.34 -5.51 6.87
CA SER A 252 -9.57 -6.66 7.35
C SER A 252 -9.65 -7.79 6.33
N ALA A 253 -8.54 -8.47 6.06
CA ALA A 253 -8.47 -9.62 5.18
C ALA A 253 -7.72 -10.79 5.85
N GLU A 254 -8.31 -11.98 5.81
CA GLU A 254 -7.69 -13.24 6.20
C GLU A 254 -7.50 -14.09 4.95
N PHE A 255 -6.25 -14.44 4.65
CA PHE A 255 -5.90 -15.24 3.49
C PHE A 255 -5.25 -16.55 3.89
N ASP A 256 -5.86 -17.68 3.53
CA ASP A 256 -5.33 -19.01 3.85
C ASP A 256 -4.60 -19.70 2.67
N GLY A 257 -4.49 -18.99 1.53
CA GLY A 257 -3.95 -19.51 0.27
C GLY A 257 -5.00 -20.07 -0.70
N ASN A 258 -6.22 -20.36 -0.24
CA ASN A 258 -7.32 -20.86 -1.08
C ASN A 258 -8.56 -19.96 -1.03
N THR A 259 -8.74 -19.23 0.06
CA THR A 259 -9.90 -18.37 0.31
C THR A 259 -9.44 -17.06 0.92
N LEU A 260 -10.03 -15.96 0.44
CA LEU A 260 -9.93 -14.64 1.06
C LEU A 260 -11.21 -14.35 1.81
N ALA A 261 -11.12 -14.22 3.13
CA ALA A 261 -12.21 -13.73 3.96
C ALA A 261 -11.97 -12.27 4.32
N PHE A 262 -12.96 -11.43 4.08
CA PHE A 262 -12.89 -10.01 4.33
C PHE A 262 -13.89 -9.61 5.42
N THR A 263 -13.47 -8.67 6.27
CA THR A 263 -14.34 -7.97 7.22
C THR A 263 -14.20 -6.47 6.98
N THR A 264 -15.31 -5.86 6.56
CA THR A 264 -15.40 -4.40 6.36
C THR A 264 -15.30 -3.64 7.70
N PRO A 265 -15.04 -2.31 7.69
CA PRO A 265 -14.96 -1.51 8.90
C PRO A 265 -16.20 -1.54 9.81
N ASN A 266 -17.39 -1.81 9.25
CA ASN A 266 -18.63 -1.91 10.03
C ASN A 266 -18.94 -3.34 10.50
N GLY A 267 -18.07 -4.31 10.21
CA GLY A 267 -18.20 -5.71 10.65
C GLY A 267 -18.91 -6.64 9.66
N ASN A 268 -19.33 -6.16 8.48
CA ASN A 268 -19.88 -7.05 7.45
C ASN A 268 -18.80 -7.96 6.89
N LYS A 269 -19.12 -9.25 6.77
CA LYS A 269 -18.21 -10.30 6.32
C LYS A 269 -18.59 -10.81 4.93
N PHE A 270 -17.57 -11.10 4.13
CA PHE A 270 -17.71 -11.76 2.85
C PHE A 270 -16.45 -12.55 2.55
N TRP A 271 -16.53 -13.43 1.56
CA TRP A 271 -15.38 -14.18 1.11
C TRP A 271 -15.38 -14.32 -0.40
N ALA A 272 -14.19 -14.52 -0.95
CA ALA A 272 -13.98 -14.80 -2.35
C ALA A 272 -12.83 -15.77 -2.55
N ASP A 273 -12.98 -16.61 -3.56
CA ASP A 273 -11.89 -17.29 -4.23
C ASP A 273 -11.98 -16.95 -5.74
N THR A 274 -11.09 -17.49 -6.56
CA THR A 274 -11.03 -17.17 -8.00
C THR A 274 -12.17 -17.80 -8.83
N HIS A 275 -13.06 -18.56 -8.20
CA HIS A 275 -14.17 -19.29 -8.80
C HIS A 275 -15.55 -18.96 -8.20
N SER A 276 -15.59 -18.56 -6.93
CA SER A 276 -16.79 -18.39 -6.11
C SER A 276 -16.66 -17.20 -5.17
N PHE A 277 -17.78 -16.73 -4.65
CA PHE A 277 -17.84 -15.71 -3.60
C PHE A 277 -19.11 -15.89 -2.78
N GLY A 278 -19.13 -15.33 -1.57
CA GLY A 278 -20.29 -15.40 -0.69
C GLY A 278 -20.31 -14.32 0.38
N ALA A 279 -21.51 -14.10 0.95
CA ALA A 279 -21.69 -13.28 2.14
C ALA A 279 -21.55 -14.15 3.40
N GLY A 280 -20.99 -13.59 4.48
CA GLY A 280 -20.76 -14.29 5.74
C GLY A 280 -19.35 -14.88 5.86
N GLU A 281 -19.21 -15.86 6.74
CA GLU A 281 -17.96 -16.62 6.93
C GLU A 281 -17.83 -17.69 5.83
N ALA A 282 -16.60 -17.90 5.35
CA ALA A 282 -16.27 -18.94 4.36
C ALA A 282 -16.42 -20.35 4.92
#